data_AF-A0A1J3IP77-F1
#
_entry.id   AF-A0A1J3IP77-F1
#
_cell.length_a   1.000
_cell.length_b   1.000
_cell.length_c   1.000
_cell.angle_alpha   90.00
_cell.angle_beta   90.00
_cell.angle_gamma   90.00
#
_symmetry.space_group_name_H-M   'P 1'
#
loop_
_entity.id
_entity.type
_entity.pdbx_description
1 polymer ?
#
loop_
_entity_poly.entity_id
_entity_poly.type
_entity_poly.pdbx_seq_one_letter_code
_entity_poly.pdbx_strand_id
1 'polypeptide(L)'
;LDSLVLGESQILSQVNIVNRLVKENKGNGQVIRELFQKAISAGGRARNETNIGSGAVSLSSAAVELALKKLPGPAALSSAMVLVVGAGNMGKLVIKHLVAKGCTKMVVVNRSQEKVAAIREEMKPGVEIIYKPLDEM
;
A
#
# COMPACT_ATOMS: atom_id res chain seq x y z
N LEU A 1 19.05 -5.57 -3.10
CA LEU A 1 17.90 -5.37 -4.03
C LEU A 1 16.86 -6.44 -3.72
N ASP A 2 16.59 -6.66 -2.44
CA ASP A 2 15.86 -7.82 -1.96
C ASP A 2 14.48 -7.37 -1.51
N SER A 3 13.52 -7.52 -2.40
CA SER A 3 12.12 -7.25 -2.14
C SER A 3 11.28 -8.21 -2.97
N LEU A 4 10.14 -8.62 -2.43
CA LEU A 4 9.11 -9.35 -3.18
C LEU A 4 8.65 -8.54 -4.40
N VAL A 5 8.70 -7.21 -4.30
CA VAL A 5 8.44 -6.31 -5.42
C VAL A 5 9.56 -5.30 -5.55
N LEU A 6 10.34 -5.46 -6.62
CA LEU A 6 11.42 -4.56 -6.97
C LEU A 6 10.85 -3.16 -7.25
N GLY A 7 11.45 -2.15 -6.62
CA GLY A 7 11.03 -0.76 -6.83
C GLY A 7 9.92 -0.25 -5.94
N GLU A 8 9.41 -1.03 -4.98
CA GLU A 8 8.40 -0.54 -4.03
C GLU A 8 8.95 0.59 -3.14
N SER A 9 8.17 1.65 -2.93
CA SER A 9 8.60 2.82 -2.14
C SER A 9 8.51 2.62 -0.63
N GLN A 10 7.70 1.65 -0.18
CA GLN A 10 7.38 1.44 1.23
C GLN A 10 8.60 1.09 2.09
N ILE A 11 9.51 0.26 1.58
CA ILE A 11 10.74 -0.12 2.30
C ILE A 11 11.59 1.13 2.56
N LEU A 12 11.79 1.98 1.55
CA LEU A 12 12.56 3.22 1.71
C LEU A 12 11.87 4.20 2.69
N SER A 13 10.53 4.24 2.70
CA SER A 13 9.78 5.00 3.70
C SER A 13 9.98 4.45 5.12
N GLN A 14 10.04 3.13 5.30
CA GLN A 14 10.34 2.50 6.60
C GLN A 14 11.75 2.83 7.07
N VAL A 15 12.75 2.75 6.19
CA VAL A 15 14.14 3.15 6.50
C VAL A 15 14.20 4.63 6.92
N ASN A 16 13.43 5.50 6.27
CA ASN A 16 13.29 6.90 6.67
C ASN A 16 12.69 7.08 8.07
N ILE A 17 11.68 6.30 8.44
CA ILE A 17 11.09 6.32 9.78
C ILE A 17 12.14 5.91 10.82
N VAL A 18 12.87 4.82 10.56
CA VAL A 18 13.93 4.35 11.47
C VAL A 18 15.02 5.41 11.64
N ASN A 19 15.44 6.07 10.56
CA ASN A 19 16.42 7.16 10.64
C ASN A 19 15.97 8.30 11.57
N ARG A 20 14.68 8.65 11.60
CA ARG A 20 14.14 9.65 12.55
C ARG A 20 14.24 9.14 13.99
N LEU A 21 13.78 7.92 14.24
CA LEU A 21 13.86 7.28 15.57
C LEU A 21 15.30 7.17 16.09
N VAL A 22 16.25 6.88 15.20
CA VAL A 22 17.68 6.75 15.56
C VAL A 22 18.26 8.11 15.96
N LYS A 23 17.85 9.19 15.31
CA LYS A 23 18.29 10.56 15.63
C LYS A 23 17.73 11.07 16.96
N GLU A 24 16.52 10.65 17.33
CA GLU A 24 15.85 11.06 18.57
C GLU A 24 16.42 10.35 19.82
N ASN A 25 17.05 9.18 19.64
CA ASN A 25 17.57 8.37 20.74
C ASN A 25 19.08 8.55 20.97
N LYS A 26 19.45 8.99 22.18
CA LYS A 26 20.86 9.23 22.60
C LYS A 26 21.75 7.98 22.63
N GLY A 27 21.15 6.79 22.69
CA GLY A 27 21.88 5.51 22.77
C GLY A 27 22.45 5.01 21.43
N ASN A 28 22.10 5.63 20.31
CA ASN A 28 22.58 5.19 19.00
C ASN A 28 23.95 5.78 18.68
N GLY A 29 24.90 4.95 18.27
CA GLY A 29 26.22 5.39 17.82
C GLY A 29 26.16 6.19 16.52
N GLN A 30 27.15 7.07 16.31
CA GLN A 30 27.29 7.89 15.10
C GLN A 30 27.28 7.04 13.82
N VAL A 31 27.92 5.87 13.85
CA VAL A 31 28.00 4.94 12.72
C VAL A 31 26.61 4.51 12.24
N ILE A 32 25.68 4.22 13.16
CA ILE A 32 24.31 3.80 12.80
C ILE A 32 23.54 4.95 12.15
N ARG A 33 23.66 6.18 12.69
CA ARG A 33 23.03 7.36 12.09
C ARG A 33 23.50 7.59 10.66
N GLU A 34 24.80 7.53 10.44
CA GLU A 34 25.39 7.71 9.10
C GLU A 34 24.96 6.60 8.13
N LEU A 35 24.88 5.35 8.61
CA LEU A 35 24.41 4.23 7.81
C LEU A 35 22.99 4.46 7.27
N PHE A 36 22.03 4.81 8.14
CA PHE A 36 20.66 5.05 7.72
C PHE A 36 20.55 6.24 6.76
N GLN A 37 21.30 7.32 7.01
CA GLN A 37 21.30 8.48 6.12
C GLN A 37 21.87 8.14 4.74
N LYS A 38 22.98 7.39 4.67
CA LYS A 38 23.56 6.90 3.41
C LYS A 38 22.61 5.93 2.70
N ALA A 39 21.93 5.04 3.42
CA ALA A 39 20.96 4.11 2.84
C ALA A 39 19.77 4.85 2.20
N ILE A 40 19.25 5.90 2.84
CA ILE A 40 18.17 6.72 2.29
C ILE A 40 18.62 7.43 1.02
N SER A 41 19.80 8.05 1.05
CA SER A 41 20.36 8.75 -0.11
C SER A 41 20.59 7.78 -1.28
N ALA A 42 21.21 6.63 -1.03
CA ALA A 42 21.43 5.60 -2.03
C ALA A 42 20.11 5.07 -2.62
N GLY A 43 19.11 4.81 -1.77
CA GLY A 43 17.79 4.38 -2.21
C GLY A 43 17.07 5.43 -3.06
N GLY A 44 17.14 6.71 -2.67
CA GLY A 44 16.59 7.83 -3.45
C GLY A 44 17.26 7.99 -4.81
N ARG A 45 18.60 7.94 -4.85
CA ARG A 45 19.37 7.97 -6.09
C ARG A 45 19.03 6.80 -6.99
N ALA A 46 18.99 5.57 -6.47
CA ALA A 46 18.62 4.40 -7.27
C ALA A 46 17.25 4.57 -7.93
N ARG A 47 16.26 5.14 -7.24
CA ARG A 47 14.93 5.40 -7.82
C ARG A 47 14.90 6.51 -8.86
N ASN A 48 15.72 7.54 -8.71
CA ASN A 48 15.73 8.72 -9.58
C ASN A 48 16.63 8.56 -10.80
N GLU A 49 17.75 7.87 -10.62
CA GLU A 49 18.80 7.69 -11.64
C GLU A 49 18.61 6.38 -12.42
N THR A 50 17.70 5.51 -12.00
CA THR A 50 17.40 4.25 -12.69
C THR A 50 15.90 4.05 -12.87
N ASN A 51 15.52 3.14 -13.76
CA ASN A 51 14.12 2.76 -13.96
C ASN A 51 13.54 1.87 -12.85
N ILE A 52 14.26 1.64 -11.75
CA ILE A 52 13.75 0.78 -10.66
C ILE A 52 12.49 1.35 -10.00
N GLY A 53 12.31 2.67 -10.01
CA GLY A 53 11.09 3.30 -9.49
C GLY A 53 9.94 3.36 -10.51
N SER A 54 10.26 3.22 -11.80
CA SER A 54 9.33 3.39 -12.92
C SER A 54 8.47 2.14 -13.08
N GLY A 55 7.16 2.28 -12.99
CA GLY A 55 6.24 1.14 -13.10
C GLY A 55 6.33 0.16 -11.93
N ALA A 56 6.92 0.57 -10.80
CA ALA A 56 6.97 -0.23 -9.59
C ALA A 56 5.55 -0.61 -9.16
N VAL A 57 5.20 -1.86 -9.41
CA VAL A 57 4.00 -2.50 -8.90
C VAL A 57 4.14 -2.48 -7.38
N SER A 58 3.12 -2.03 -6.65
CA SER A 58 3.08 -2.23 -5.20
C SER A 58 2.72 -3.69 -4.90
N LEU A 59 3.03 -4.20 -3.70
CA LEU A 59 2.55 -5.52 -3.31
C LEU A 59 1.01 -5.60 -3.38
N SER A 60 0.33 -4.51 -2.98
CA SER A 60 -1.12 -4.36 -3.06
C SER A 60 -1.66 -4.52 -4.50
N SER A 61 -0.99 -3.92 -5.48
CA SER A 61 -1.41 -4.02 -6.89
C SER A 61 -1.12 -5.39 -7.48
N ALA A 62 0.02 -5.99 -7.13
CA ALA A 62 0.33 -7.36 -7.53
C ALA A 62 -0.71 -8.36 -7.00
N ALA A 63 -1.18 -8.16 -5.76
CA ALA A 63 -2.24 -8.98 -5.18
C ALA A 63 -3.56 -8.88 -5.96
N VAL A 64 -3.96 -7.68 -6.37
CA VAL A 64 -5.17 -7.46 -7.18
C VAL A 64 -5.04 -8.09 -8.57
N GLU A 65 -3.89 -7.92 -9.23
CA GLU A 65 -3.62 -8.54 -10.53
C GLU A 65 -3.65 -10.07 -10.44
N LEU A 66 -3.11 -10.65 -9.36
CA LEU A 66 -3.17 -12.07 -9.11
C LEU A 66 -4.61 -12.55 -8.90
N ALA A 67 -5.39 -11.83 -8.10
CA ALA A 67 -6.81 -12.15 -7.90
C ALA A 67 -7.57 -12.15 -9.22
N LEU A 68 -7.39 -11.12 -10.05
CA LEU A 68 -7.98 -11.03 -11.38
C LEU A 68 -7.63 -12.21 -12.30
N LYS A 69 -6.36 -12.62 -12.31
CA LYS A 69 -5.91 -13.79 -13.10
C LYS A 69 -6.53 -15.11 -12.63
N LYS A 70 -6.96 -15.18 -11.37
CA LYS A 70 -7.55 -16.38 -10.77
C LYS A 70 -9.07 -16.42 -10.90
N LEU A 71 -9.71 -15.27 -11.13
CA LEU A 71 -11.15 -15.19 -11.32
C LEU A 71 -11.54 -15.55 -12.77
N PRO A 72 -12.67 -16.24 -12.98
CA PRO A 72 -13.11 -16.63 -14.32
C PRO A 72 -13.79 -15.44 -15.06
N GLY A 73 -13.36 -15.21 -16.29
CA GLY A 73 -14.04 -14.33 -17.25
C GLY A 73 -13.58 -12.85 -17.26
N PRO A 74 -13.87 -12.12 -18.35
CA PRO A 74 -13.34 -10.77 -18.60
C PRO A 74 -13.98 -9.66 -17.76
N ALA A 75 -15.10 -9.92 -17.08
CA ALA A 75 -15.83 -8.97 -16.24
C ALA A 75 -15.85 -9.38 -14.75
N ALA A 76 -14.90 -10.20 -14.31
CA ALA A 76 -15.01 -10.88 -13.02
C ALA A 76 -15.13 -9.95 -11.79
N LEU A 77 -14.53 -8.75 -11.83
CA LEU A 77 -14.60 -7.83 -10.67
C LEU A 77 -15.92 -7.08 -10.54
N SER A 78 -16.69 -6.89 -11.62
CA SER A 78 -17.97 -6.18 -11.53
C SER A 78 -19.08 -7.08 -10.95
N SER A 79 -18.93 -8.40 -11.06
CA SER A 79 -19.84 -9.39 -10.46
C SER A 79 -19.31 -10.04 -9.18
N ALA A 80 -18.02 -9.86 -8.86
CA ALA A 80 -17.44 -10.43 -7.64
C ALA A 80 -17.88 -9.68 -6.39
N MET A 81 -18.13 -10.44 -5.32
CA MET A 81 -18.22 -9.88 -3.98
C MET A 81 -16.81 -9.67 -3.43
N VAL A 82 -16.42 -8.41 -3.29
CA VAL A 82 -15.08 -8.04 -2.80
C VAL A 82 -15.14 -7.63 -1.34
N LEU A 83 -14.30 -8.28 -0.52
CA LEU A 83 -14.06 -7.95 0.88
C LEU A 83 -12.60 -7.54 1.07
N VAL A 84 -12.37 -6.37 1.66
CA VAL A 84 -11.05 -5.91 2.09
C VAL A 84 -11.03 -5.83 3.62
N VAL A 85 -10.13 -6.56 4.25
CA VAL A 85 -9.92 -6.50 5.71
C VAL A 85 -8.73 -5.59 6.01
N GLY A 86 -9.03 -4.47 6.69
CA GLY A 86 -8.08 -3.43 7.06
C GLY A 86 -8.06 -2.24 6.09
N ALA A 87 -8.11 -1.03 6.65
CA ALA A 87 -8.06 0.23 5.90
C ALA A 87 -6.78 1.04 6.20
N GLY A 88 -5.65 0.34 6.40
CA GLY A 88 -4.34 0.95 6.53
C GLY A 88 -3.73 1.32 5.17
N ASN A 89 -2.45 1.70 5.16
CA ASN A 89 -1.73 2.11 3.94
C ASN A 89 -1.85 1.07 2.80
N MET A 90 -1.63 -0.22 3.10
CA MET A 90 -1.75 -1.30 2.11
C MET A 90 -3.21 -1.52 1.68
N GLY A 91 -4.16 -1.52 2.60
CA GLY A 91 -5.58 -1.71 2.30
C GLY A 91 -6.12 -0.61 1.39
N LYS A 92 -5.73 0.65 1.65
CA LYS A 92 -6.04 1.79 0.78
C LYS A 92 -5.48 1.60 -0.63
N LEU A 93 -4.26 1.10 -0.77
CA LEU A 93 -3.68 0.81 -2.09
C LEU A 93 -4.41 -0.34 -2.79
N VAL A 94 -4.82 -1.38 -2.08
CA VAL A 94 -5.64 -2.47 -2.63
C VAL A 94 -6.97 -1.92 -3.15
N ILE A 95 -7.68 -1.12 -2.35
CA ILE A 95 -8.94 -0.47 -2.74
C ILE A 95 -8.75 0.37 -4.00
N LYS A 96 -7.71 1.23 -4.05
CA LYS A 96 -7.42 2.05 -5.24
C LYS A 96 -7.19 1.20 -6.50
N HIS A 97 -6.48 0.09 -6.38
CA HIS A 97 -6.24 -0.81 -7.51
C HIS A 97 -7.49 -1.59 -7.93
N LEU A 98 -8.30 -2.05 -6.99
CA LEU A 98 -9.60 -2.67 -7.28
C LEU A 98 -10.51 -1.72 -8.07
N VAL A 99 -10.63 -0.47 -7.61
CA VAL A 99 -11.42 0.57 -8.29
C VAL A 99 -10.86 0.84 -9.70
N ALA A 100 -9.54 0.97 -9.85
CA ALA A 100 -8.91 1.17 -11.15
C ALA A 100 -9.14 -0.01 -12.12
N LYS A 101 -9.42 -1.21 -11.60
CA LYS A 101 -9.75 -2.41 -12.36
C LYS A 101 -11.26 -2.67 -12.51
N GLY A 102 -12.10 -1.70 -12.15
CA GLY A 102 -13.54 -1.75 -12.38
C GLY A 102 -14.37 -2.32 -11.24
N CYS A 103 -13.80 -2.55 -10.05
CA CYS A 103 -14.58 -2.90 -8.87
C CYS A 103 -15.36 -1.67 -8.38
N THR A 104 -16.68 -1.70 -8.53
CA THR A 104 -17.56 -0.59 -8.12
C THR A 104 -18.23 -0.81 -6.77
N LYS A 105 -18.25 -2.04 -6.24
CA LYS A 105 -18.86 -2.37 -4.96
C LYS A 105 -17.93 -3.24 -4.12
N MET A 106 -17.70 -2.87 -2.86
CA MET A 106 -16.89 -3.68 -1.93
C MET A 106 -17.30 -3.45 -0.48
N VAL A 107 -17.01 -4.45 0.36
CA VAL A 107 -17.08 -4.33 1.81
C VAL A 107 -15.66 -4.10 2.34
N VAL A 108 -15.51 -3.14 3.25
CA VAL A 108 -14.26 -2.86 3.96
C VAL A 108 -14.49 -3.08 5.45
N VAL A 109 -13.84 -4.10 5.98
CA VAL A 109 -13.85 -4.39 7.42
C VAL A 109 -12.68 -3.67 8.07
N ASN A 110 -12.93 -2.86 9.09
CA ASN A 110 -11.86 -2.14 9.77
C ASN A 110 -12.23 -1.80 11.21
N ARG A 111 -11.21 -1.56 12.06
CA ARG A 111 -11.43 -1.12 13.45
C ARG A 111 -11.90 0.33 13.56
N SER A 112 -11.47 1.18 12.63
CA SER A 112 -11.77 2.62 12.64
C SER A 112 -12.63 2.97 11.43
N GLN A 113 -13.85 3.42 11.68
CA GLN A 113 -14.76 3.90 10.65
C GLN A 113 -14.20 5.13 9.94
N GLU A 114 -13.58 6.05 10.68
CA GLU A 114 -12.99 7.28 10.14
C GLU A 114 -11.98 7.01 9.02
N LYS A 115 -11.14 5.99 9.16
CA LYS A 115 -10.19 5.59 8.10
C LYS A 115 -10.90 5.15 6.83
N VAL A 116 -12.02 4.44 6.94
CA VAL A 116 -12.81 4.00 5.79
C VAL A 116 -13.56 5.18 5.16
N ALA A 117 -14.11 6.08 5.98
CA ALA A 117 -14.73 7.32 5.51
C ALA A 117 -13.74 8.18 4.72
N ALA A 118 -12.53 8.41 5.24
CA ALA A 118 -11.49 9.16 4.54
C ALA A 118 -11.11 8.53 3.19
N ILE A 119 -11.07 7.19 3.11
CA ILE A 119 -10.82 6.50 1.83
C ILE A 119 -11.97 6.73 0.86
N ARG A 120 -13.24 6.71 1.30
CA ARG A 120 -14.41 6.97 0.44
C ARG A 120 -14.36 8.36 -0.18
N GLU A 121 -14.02 9.39 0.60
CA GLU A 121 -13.92 10.77 0.12
C GLU A 121 -12.85 10.94 -0.98
N GLU A 122 -11.81 10.09 -0.98
CA GLU A 122 -10.79 10.08 -2.03
C GLU A 122 -11.21 9.32 -3.30
N MET A 123 -12.33 8.58 -3.30
CA MET A 123 -12.73 7.76 -4.44
C MET A 123 -13.57 8.54 -5.45
N LYS A 124 -13.55 8.06 -6.71
CA LYS A 124 -14.41 8.59 -7.77
C LYS A 124 -15.89 8.35 -7.45
N PRO A 125 -16.80 9.23 -7.91
CA PRO A 125 -18.24 8.98 -7.83
C PRO A 125 -18.62 7.63 -8.45
N GLY A 126 -19.54 6.90 -7.82
CA GLY A 126 -20.01 5.58 -8.30
C GLY A 126 -19.32 4.36 -7.68
N VAL A 127 -18.40 4.55 -6.73
CA VAL A 127 -17.82 3.45 -5.93
C VAL A 127 -18.56 3.31 -4.60
N GLU A 128 -19.28 2.21 -4.41
CA GLU A 128 -19.95 1.85 -3.16
C GLU A 128 -18.99 1.06 -2.26
N ILE A 129 -18.48 1.71 -1.22
CA ILE A 129 -17.70 1.06 -0.16
C ILE A 129 -18.59 0.90 1.06
N ILE A 130 -18.89 -0.32 1.48
CA ILE A 130 -19.66 -0.61 2.69
C ILE A 130 -18.70 -0.83 3.85
N TYR A 131 -18.89 -0.13 4.97
CA TYR A 131 -18.05 -0.29 6.16
C TYR A 131 -18.66 -1.38 7.04
N LYS A 132 -17.80 -2.25 7.57
CA LYS A 132 -18.15 -3.18 8.63
C LYS A 132 -17.11 -3.07 9.76
N PRO A 133 -17.55 -2.95 11.01
CA PRO A 133 -16.61 -2.90 12.11
C PRO A 133 -16.06 -4.32 12.36
N LEU A 134 -14.80 -4.42 12.80
CA LEU A 134 -14.09 -5.70 12.89
C LEU A 134 -14.61 -6.61 14.01
N ASP A 135 -15.20 -6.03 15.04
CA ASP A 135 -15.79 -6.68 16.21
C ASP A 135 -17.17 -7.33 15.94
N GLU A 136 -17.81 -7.01 14.83
CA GLU A 136 -19.07 -7.63 14.39
C GLU A 136 -18.87 -8.83 13.43
N MET A 137 -17.64 -9.32 13.26
CA MET A 137 -17.30 -10.51 12.46
C MET A 137 -16.92 -11.70 13.34
#